data_AF-W2C451-F1
#
_entry.id   AF-W2C451-F1
#
_cell.length_a   1.000
_cell.length_b   1.000
_cell.length_c   1.000
_cell.angle_alpha   90.00
_cell.angle_beta   90.00
_cell.angle_gamma   90.00
#
_symmetry.space_group_name_H-M   'P 1'
#
loop_
_entity.id
_entity.type
_entity.pdbx_description
1 polymer ?
#
loop_
_entity_poly.entity_id
_entity_poly.type
_entity_poly.pdbx_seq_one_letter_code
_entity_poly.pdbx_strand_id
1 'polypeptide(L)'
;MKYLHTASRTTEVDAVSDQIVAMYEARTALKTEPYLAATMATLKSQSEQITEAIKRLKVLSELEDLDAVRDSAISALGHVLNGYANMPTDDARQHTPPLKKVFDNYTFSITRENYESESSLIESLLADLSATALQVHITALPGVSEAIAAVRTAQTAFATKQVAYLEALAKDKTLQSASVLKLALLTTINTKLIRYLDVMKDVDAAKYADFSTAVAQAVDEQNAVIAMRHTLDEKKKKEGDGDGTKKKKSKEKDKDKKKKKEKDDEGDDITLPTE
;
A
#
# COMPACT_ATOMS: atom_id res chain seq x y z
N MET A 1 14.87 -28.31 -16.24
CA MET A 1 15.08 -27.56 -14.98
C MET A 1 13.76 -27.54 -14.22
N LYS A 2 13.73 -27.18 -12.93
CA LYS A 2 12.44 -26.99 -12.23
C LYS A 2 11.79 -25.68 -12.67
N TYR A 3 10.47 -25.59 -12.53
CA TYR A 3 9.74 -24.34 -12.67
C TYR A 3 9.72 -23.55 -11.36
N LEU A 4 9.68 -22.22 -11.48
CA LEU A 4 9.43 -21.34 -10.35
C LEU A 4 8.01 -21.57 -9.84
N HIS A 5 7.87 -21.79 -8.54
CA HIS A 5 6.60 -22.21 -7.94
C HIS A 5 5.53 -21.11 -8.03
N THR A 6 4.29 -21.46 -8.37
CA THR A 6 3.19 -20.46 -8.52
C THR A 6 2.79 -19.80 -7.19
N ALA A 7 3.05 -20.49 -6.07
CA ALA A 7 2.89 -19.98 -4.72
C ALA A 7 3.98 -18.99 -4.26
N SER A 8 4.96 -18.64 -5.10
CA SER A 8 5.88 -17.52 -4.82
C SER A 8 5.12 -16.24 -4.51
N ARG A 9 5.61 -15.41 -3.60
CA ARG A 9 5.08 -14.06 -3.37
C ARG A 9 5.53 -13.11 -4.48
N THR A 10 4.84 -11.99 -4.64
CA THR A 10 5.17 -10.96 -5.65
C THR A 10 6.65 -10.53 -5.56
N THR A 11 7.13 -10.21 -4.36
CA THR A 11 8.53 -9.81 -4.11
C THR A 11 9.54 -10.92 -4.37
N GLU A 12 9.13 -12.18 -4.22
CA GLU A 12 9.99 -13.35 -4.50
C GLU A 12 10.12 -13.57 -6.01
N VAL A 13 9.05 -13.36 -6.77
CA VAL A 13 9.09 -13.44 -8.24
C VAL A 13 9.93 -12.30 -8.81
N ASP A 14 9.76 -11.07 -8.29
CA ASP A 14 10.53 -9.87 -8.64
C ASP A 14 12.04 -10.07 -8.38
N ALA A 15 12.41 -10.56 -7.19
CA ALA A 15 13.81 -10.83 -6.87
C ALA A 15 14.45 -11.86 -7.81
N VAL A 16 13.74 -12.94 -8.14
CA VAL A 16 14.25 -13.94 -9.09
C VAL A 16 14.34 -13.37 -10.50
N SER A 17 13.38 -12.55 -10.95
CA SER A 17 13.48 -11.92 -12.27
C SER A 17 14.68 -10.98 -12.36
N ASP A 18 14.93 -10.16 -11.35
CA ASP A 18 16.10 -9.27 -11.30
C ASP A 18 17.42 -10.04 -11.33
N GLN A 19 17.53 -11.12 -10.55
CA GLN A 19 18.71 -12.00 -10.58
C GLN A 19 18.93 -12.61 -11.96
N ILE A 20 17.87 -13.10 -12.61
CA ILE A 20 17.95 -13.67 -13.96
C ILE A 20 18.38 -12.62 -15.00
N VAL A 21 17.83 -11.40 -14.94
CA VAL A 21 18.24 -10.28 -15.80
C VAL A 21 19.72 -9.97 -15.60
N ALA A 22 20.18 -9.82 -14.35
CA ALA A 22 21.57 -9.53 -14.06
C ALA A 22 22.52 -10.63 -14.58
N MET A 23 22.15 -11.91 -14.40
CA MET A 23 22.91 -13.05 -14.92
C MET A 23 22.99 -13.05 -16.45
N TYR A 24 21.92 -12.68 -17.14
CA TYR A 24 21.92 -12.55 -18.60
C TYR A 24 22.77 -11.35 -19.06
N GLU A 25 22.65 -10.19 -18.41
CA GLU A 25 23.39 -8.99 -18.78
C GLU A 25 24.90 -9.17 -18.68
N ALA A 26 25.37 -10.00 -17.75
CA ALA A 26 26.76 -10.40 -17.60
C ALA A 26 27.30 -11.29 -18.75
N ARG A 27 26.44 -11.84 -19.62
CA ARG A 27 26.80 -12.80 -20.68
C ARG A 27 26.61 -12.19 -22.07
N THR A 28 27.65 -11.53 -22.58
CA THR A 28 27.61 -10.85 -23.89
C THR A 28 27.31 -11.78 -25.07
N ALA A 29 27.83 -13.01 -25.05
CA ALA A 29 27.64 -14.00 -26.12
C ALA A 29 26.18 -14.45 -26.31
N LEU A 30 25.34 -14.29 -25.28
CA LEU A 30 23.92 -14.62 -25.34
C LEU A 30 23.06 -13.48 -25.90
N LYS A 31 23.60 -12.25 -25.97
CA LYS A 31 22.85 -11.07 -26.43
C LYS A 31 22.60 -11.06 -27.93
N THR A 32 23.35 -11.85 -28.69
CA THR A 32 23.19 -11.99 -30.14
C THR A 32 22.05 -12.93 -30.52
N GLU A 33 21.47 -13.66 -29.56
CA GLU A 33 20.38 -14.61 -29.79
C GLU A 33 19.02 -13.90 -29.79
N PRO A 34 18.32 -13.79 -30.93
CA PRO A 34 17.15 -12.92 -31.04
C PRO A 34 16.01 -13.30 -30.10
N TYR A 35 15.72 -14.60 -29.96
CA TYR A 35 14.65 -15.08 -29.09
C TYR A 35 14.96 -14.82 -27.61
N LEU A 36 16.20 -15.10 -27.20
CA LEU A 36 16.62 -14.90 -25.82
C LEU A 36 16.66 -13.41 -25.48
N ALA A 37 17.21 -12.58 -26.37
CA ALA A 37 17.21 -11.12 -26.22
C ALA A 37 15.80 -10.55 -26.07
N ALA A 38 14.85 -10.96 -26.92
CA ALA A 38 13.47 -10.53 -26.82
C ALA A 38 12.78 -11.00 -25.52
N THR A 39 13.05 -12.23 -25.10
CA THR A 39 12.53 -12.78 -23.84
C THR A 39 13.07 -12.02 -22.63
N MET A 40 14.37 -11.71 -22.62
CA MET A 40 15.01 -10.98 -21.54
C MET A 40 14.61 -9.50 -21.50
N ALA A 41 14.41 -8.86 -22.65
CA ALA A 41 13.84 -7.52 -22.72
C ALA A 41 12.42 -7.47 -22.12
N THR A 42 11.58 -8.47 -22.45
CA THR A 42 10.24 -8.61 -21.86
C THR A 42 10.32 -8.81 -20.35
N LEU A 43 11.18 -9.72 -19.88
CA LEU A 43 11.34 -10.05 -18.47
C LEU A 43 11.84 -8.83 -17.68
N LYS A 44 12.81 -8.08 -18.22
CA LYS A 44 13.32 -6.84 -17.63
C LYS A 44 12.23 -5.78 -17.48
N SER A 45 11.48 -5.52 -18.55
CA SER A 45 10.36 -4.57 -18.52
C SER A 45 9.29 -4.98 -17.49
N GLN A 46 8.97 -6.26 -17.41
CA GLN A 46 8.03 -6.78 -16.41
C GLN A 46 8.58 -6.68 -14.97
N SER A 47 9.89 -6.87 -14.76
CA SER A 47 10.59 -6.69 -13.47
C SER A 47 10.52 -5.24 -13.00
N GLU A 48 10.82 -4.29 -13.89
CA GLU A 48 10.73 -2.86 -13.59
C GLU A 48 9.29 -2.46 -13.22
N GLN A 49 8.29 -2.97 -13.95
CA GLN A 49 6.88 -2.71 -13.67
C GLN A 49 6.42 -3.29 -12.33
N ILE A 50 6.83 -4.52 -11.97
CA ILE A 50 6.42 -5.14 -10.70
C ILE A 50 7.12 -4.46 -9.51
N THR A 51 8.38 -4.03 -9.67
CA THR A 51 9.08 -3.19 -8.68
C THR A 51 8.31 -1.91 -8.42
N GLU A 52 7.88 -1.19 -9.47
CA GLU A 52 7.06 0.01 -9.30
C GLU A 52 5.69 -0.30 -8.67
N ALA A 53 5.07 -1.44 -9.01
CA ALA A 53 3.83 -1.88 -8.39
C ALA A 53 3.98 -2.18 -6.88
N ILE A 54 5.10 -2.79 -6.48
CA ILE A 54 5.44 -3.03 -5.08
C ILE A 54 5.64 -1.71 -4.33
N LYS A 55 6.34 -0.74 -4.94
CA LYS A 55 6.49 0.60 -4.36
C LYS A 55 5.15 1.29 -4.14
N ARG A 56 4.23 1.23 -5.11
CA ARG A 56 2.87 1.79 -4.97
C ARG A 56 2.10 1.16 -3.81
N LEU A 57 2.14 -0.17 -3.68
CA LEU A 57 1.50 -0.88 -2.55
C LEU A 57 2.08 -0.44 -1.19
N LYS A 58 3.38 -0.21 -1.12
CA LYS A 58 4.04 0.28 0.09
C LYS A 58 3.56 1.68 0.45
N VAL A 59 3.53 2.59 -0.51
CA VAL A 59 3.04 3.97 -0.29
C VAL A 59 1.57 3.96 0.14
N LEU A 60 0.73 3.12 -0.48
CA LEU A 60 -0.67 2.96 -0.08
C LEU A 60 -0.80 2.46 1.37
N SER A 61 0.02 1.48 1.77
CA SER A 61 0.04 1.01 3.16
C SER A 61 0.47 2.11 4.15
N GLU A 62 1.46 2.92 3.78
CA GLU A 62 1.88 4.07 4.61
C GLU A 62 0.77 5.13 4.71
N LEU A 63 -0.02 5.32 3.65
CA LEU A 63 -1.21 6.19 3.67
C LEU A 63 -2.29 5.65 4.60
N GLU A 64 -2.56 4.34 4.58
CA GLU A 64 -3.52 3.71 5.52
C GLU A 64 -3.09 3.93 6.98
N ASP A 65 -1.80 3.79 7.28
CA ASP A 65 -1.27 4.02 8.64
C ASP A 65 -1.41 5.50 9.05
N LEU A 66 -1.17 6.43 8.13
CA LEU A 66 -1.33 7.87 8.38
C LEU A 66 -2.81 8.30 8.50
N ASP A 67 -3.70 7.69 7.73
CA ASP A 67 -5.16 7.86 7.86
C ASP A 67 -5.60 7.44 9.26
N ALA A 68 -5.12 6.31 9.76
CA ALA A 68 -5.43 5.86 11.13
C ALA A 68 -4.95 6.85 12.20
N VAL A 69 -3.77 7.46 12.02
CA VAL A 69 -3.26 8.51 12.92
C VAL A 69 -4.15 9.76 12.87
N ARG A 70 -4.59 10.15 11.66
CA ARG A 70 -5.49 11.29 11.45
C ARG A 70 -6.87 11.06 12.08
N ASP A 71 -7.48 9.90 11.85
CA ASP A 71 -8.72 9.45 12.48
C ASP A 71 -8.62 9.52 14.01
N SER A 72 -7.48 9.07 14.56
CA SER A 72 -7.21 9.10 16.00
C SER A 72 -7.07 10.54 16.52
N ALA A 73 -6.41 11.44 15.79
CA ALA A 73 -6.25 12.83 16.20
C ALA A 73 -7.59 13.59 16.24
N ILE A 74 -8.44 13.38 15.23
CA ILE A 74 -9.80 13.96 15.19
C ILE A 74 -10.64 13.41 16.35
N SER A 75 -10.57 12.10 16.58
CA SER A 75 -11.28 11.47 17.70
C SER A 75 -10.81 12.04 19.04
N ALA A 76 -9.51 12.25 19.22
CA ALA A 76 -8.94 12.85 20.43
C ALA A 76 -9.44 14.29 20.64
N LEU A 77 -9.46 15.14 19.60
CA LEU A 77 -10.03 16.48 19.68
C LEU A 77 -11.51 16.43 20.11
N GLY A 78 -12.29 15.53 19.52
CA GLY A 78 -13.69 15.32 19.90
C GLY A 78 -13.83 14.86 21.36
N HIS A 79 -12.96 13.98 21.84
CA HIS A 79 -12.96 13.55 23.24
C HIS A 79 -12.63 14.67 24.21
N VAL A 80 -11.65 15.53 23.89
CA VAL A 80 -11.31 16.71 24.71
C VAL A 80 -12.50 17.67 24.81
N LEU A 81 -13.11 18.01 23.67
CA LEU A 81 -14.27 18.90 23.62
C LEU A 81 -15.49 18.32 24.35
N ASN A 82 -15.74 17.01 24.20
CA ASN A 82 -16.80 16.34 24.94
C ASN A 82 -16.51 16.25 26.45
N GLY A 83 -15.24 16.09 26.84
CA GLY A 83 -14.83 16.13 28.24
C GLY A 83 -15.18 17.46 28.88
N TYR A 84 -14.77 18.57 28.25
CA TYR A 84 -15.13 19.91 28.71
C TYR A 84 -16.64 20.17 28.68
N ALA A 85 -17.36 19.70 27.66
CA ALA A 85 -18.80 19.91 27.57
C ALA A 85 -19.59 19.29 28.74
N ASN A 86 -19.02 18.27 29.40
CA ASN A 86 -19.62 17.60 30.55
C ASN A 86 -19.01 18.04 31.90
N MET A 87 -18.02 18.94 31.88
CA MET A 87 -17.32 19.36 33.09
C MET A 87 -18.11 20.47 33.82
N PRO A 88 -18.31 20.38 35.14
CA PRO A 88 -19.16 21.33 35.88
C PRO A 88 -18.41 22.61 36.30
N THR A 89 -17.47 23.12 35.49
CA THR A 89 -16.71 24.34 35.77
C THR A 89 -17.25 25.54 34.99
N ASP A 90 -17.04 26.76 35.51
CA ASP A 90 -17.45 28.00 34.84
C ASP A 90 -16.72 28.19 33.50
N ASP A 91 -15.41 27.96 33.48
CA ASP A 91 -14.59 28.04 32.26
C ASP A 91 -15.10 27.09 31.18
N ALA A 92 -15.42 25.84 31.54
CA ALA A 92 -15.95 24.87 30.58
C ALA A 92 -17.31 25.29 30.03
N ARG A 93 -18.22 25.81 30.88
CA ARG A 93 -19.53 26.33 30.45
C ARG A 93 -19.40 27.53 29.50
N GLN A 94 -18.44 28.40 29.75
CA GLN A 94 -18.23 29.62 28.96
C GLN A 94 -17.52 29.34 27.63
N HIS A 95 -16.47 28.52 27.63
CA HIS A 95 -15.55 28.43 26.49
C HIS A 95 -15.78 27.21 25.58
N THR A 96 -16.45 26.17 26.04
CA THR A 96 -16.68 24.96 25.21
C THR A 96 -17.72 25.13 24.09
N PRO A 97 -18.89 25.77 24.30
CA PRO A 97 -19.96 25.77 23.31
C PRO A 97 -19.56 26.32 21.93
N PRO A 98 -18.80 27.43 21.80
CA PRO A 98 -18.36 27.93 20.51
C PRO A 98 -17.49 26.94 19.74
N LEU A 99 -16.55 26.27 20.43
CA LEU A 99 -15.63 25.30 19.83
C LEU A 99 -16.35 24.01 19.43
N LYS A 100 -17.22 23.51 20.30
CA LYS A 100 -18.00 22.31 20.03
C LYS A 100 -18.96 22.51 18.86
N LYS A 101 -19.56 23.70 18.72
CA LYS A 101 -20.41 24.03 17.57
C LYS A 101 -19.63 23.93 16.26
N VAL A 102 -18.42 24.48 16.20
CA VAL A 102 -17.56 24.36 15.00
C VAL A 102 -17.24 22.89 14.74
N PHE A 103 -16.77 22.16 15.74
CA PHE A 103 -16.44 20.74 15.59
C PHE A 103 -17.63 19.88 15.12
N ASP A 104 -18.81 20.07 15.70
CA ASP A 104 -20.02 19.32 15.37
C ASP A 104 -20.49 19.55 13.92
N ASN A 105 -20.18 20.70 13.30
CA ASN A 105 -20.53 20.97 11.89
C ASN A 105 -19.81 20.05 10.90
N TYR A 106 -18.65 19.50 11.27
CA TYR A 106 -17.79 18.72 10.38
C TYR A 106 -17.78 17.21 10.70
N THR A 107 -18.27 16.81 11.87
CA THR A 107 -17.89 15.52 12.47
C THR A 107 -18.89 14.39 12.29
N PHE A 108 -20.01 14.63 11.61
CA PHE A 108 -20.86 13.52 11.17
C PHE A 108 -20.17 12.76 10.03
N SER A 109 -19.31 11.81 10.39
CA SER A 109 -18.68 10.83 9.50
C SER A 109 -17.41 11.25 8.75
N ILE A 110 -16.71 12.31 9.16
CA ILE A 110 -15.43 12.74 8.53
C ILE A 110 -14.41 11.59 8.37
N THR A 111 -14.29 10.72 9.38
CA THR A 111 -13.39 9.54 9.40
C THR A 111 -13.90 8.35 8.57
N ARG A 112 -15.01 8.52 7.87
CA ARG A 112 -15.65 7.50 7.02
C ARG A 112 -15.71 7.94 5.55
N GLU A 113 -15.31 9.16 5.25
CA GLU A 113 -15.21 9.67 3.89
C GLU A 113 -14.00 9.06 3.15
N ASN A 114 -13.96 9.25 1.83
CA ASN A 114 -12.75 9.02 1.05
C ASN A 114 -11.66 10.04 1.44
N TYR A 115 -10.41 9.77 1.06
CA TYR A 115 -9.25 10.53 1.52
C TYR A 115 -9.30 12.01 1.12
N GLU A 116 -9.85 12.32 -0.04
CA GLU A 116 -9.99 13.63 -0.64
C GLU A 116 -11.03 14.45 0.14
N SER A 117 -12.20 13.84 0.35
CA SER A 117 -13.31 14.46 1.08
C SER A 117 -12.98 14.65 2.55
N GLU A 118 -12.38 13.64 3.18
CA GLU A 118 -11.88 13.73 4.56
C GLU A 118 -10.85 14.86 4.69
N SER A 119 -9.87 14.94 3.78
CA SER A 119 -8.88 16.01 3.77
C SER A 119 -9.52 17.39 3.63
N SER A 120 -10.48 17.55 2.71
CA SER A 120 -11.17 18.83 2.52
C SER A 120 -11.93 19.25 3.79
N LEU A 121 -12.65 18.32 4.42
CA LEU A 121 -13.41 18.60 5.63
C LEU A 121 -12.50 18.96 6.81
N ILE A 122 -11.35 18.29 6.94
CA ILE A 122 -10.38 18.59 8.00
C ILE A 122 -9.75 19.96 7.79
N GLU A 123 -9.41 20.31 6.55
CA GLU A 123 -8.90 21.65 6.24
C GLU A 123 -9.93 22.74 6.54
N SER A 124 -11.21 22.53 6.21
CA SER A 124 -12.30 23.44 6.59
C SER A 124 -12.47 23.56 8.11
N LEU A 125 -12.46 22.43 8.84
CA LEU A 125 -12.52 22.41 10.30
C LEU A 125 -11.38 23.22 10.92
N LEU A 126 -10.15 22.99 10.47
CA LEU A 126 -8.97 23.68 10.99
C LEU A 126 -8.97 25.18 10.62
N ALA A 127 -9.49 25.53 9.44
CA ALA A 127 -9.66 26.93 9.04
C ALA A 127 -10.67 27.65 9.95
N ASP A 128 -11.83 27.05 10.22
CA ASP A 128 -12.83 27.64 11.12
C ASP A 128 -12.30 27.78 12.55
N LEU A 129 -11.60 26.76 13.07
CA LEU A 129 -10.96 26.81 14.38
C LEU A 129 -9.85 27.86 14.49
N SER A 130 -9.27 28.28 13.36
CA SER A 130 -8.26 29.35 13.33
C SER A 130 -8.85 30.76 13.44
N ALA A 131 -10.18 30.90 13.38
CA ALA A 131 -10.83 32.21 13.48
C ALA A 131 -10.40 32.95 14.76
N THR A 132 -10.07 34.24 14.62
CA THR A 132 -9.60 35.09 15.73
C THR A 132 -10.57 35.09 16.92
N ALA A 133 -11.88 35.05 16.64
CA ALA A 133 -12.93 35.02 17.67
C ALA A 133 -12.89 33.74 18.54
N LEU A 134 -12.30 32.64 18.06
CA LEU A 134 -12.22 31.38 18.78
C LEU A 134 -10.95 31.23 19.62
N GLN A 135 -9.92 32.06 19.38
CA GLN A 135 -8.62 31.92 20.05
C GLN A 135 -8.71 32.11 21.57
N VAL A 136 -9.58 33.01 22.03
CA VAL A 136 -9.85 33.18 23.47
C VAL A 136 -10.42 31.91 24.10
N HIS A 137 -11.26 31.17 23.38
CA HIS A 137 -11.85 29.92 23.86
C HIS A 137 -10.83 28.76 23.83
N ILE A 138 -10.02 28.68 22.79
CA ILE A 138 -8.94 27.68 22.65
C ILE A 138 -7.90 27.85 23.77
N THR A 139 -7.53 29.10 24.08
CA THR A 139 -6.52 29.39 25.11
C THR A 139 -7.03 29.14 26.52
N ALA A 140 -8.34 29.33 26.75
CA ALA A 140 -8.97 29.14 28.05
C ALA A 140 -9.12 27.66 28.46
N LEU A 141 -9.07 26.72 27.51
CA LEU A 141 -9.27 25.29 27.76
C LEU A 141 -7.97 24.50 27.51
N PRO A 142 -7.22 24.13 28.57
CA PRO A 142 -5.98 23.37 28.45
C PRO A 142 -6.13 22.09 27.60
N GLY A 143 -5.14 21.79 26.76
CA GLY A 143 -5.15 20.60 25.90
C GLY A 143 -5.93 20.77 24.58
N VAL A 144 -6.75 21.82 24.43
CA VAL A 144 -7.48 22.06 23.16
C VAL A 144 -6.51 22.52 22.07
N SER A 145 -5.60 23.44 22.38
CA SER A 145 -4.61 23.93 21.41
C SER A 145 -3.72 22.80 20.89
N GLU A 146 -3.26 21.94 21.81
CA GLU A 146 -2.44 20.76 21.51
C GLU A 146 -3.20 19.73 20.67
N ALA A 147 -4.49 19.50 20.96
CA ALA A 147 -5.32 18.60 20.16
C ALA A 147 -5.54 19.13 18.73
N ILE A 148 -5.78 20.43 18.56
CA ILE A 148 -5.89 21.06 17.24
C ILE A 148 -4.56 20.98 16.48
N ALA A 149 -3.45 21.24 17.15
CA ALA A 149 -2.12 21.11 16.55
C ALA A 149 -1.83 19.66 16.11
N ALA A 150 -2.23 18.66 16.90
CA ALA A 150 -2.10 17.26 16.54
C ALA A 150 -2.90 16.90 15.27
N VAL A 151 -4.13 17.39 15.13
CA VAL A 151 -4.93 17.23 13.90
C VAL A 151 -4.22 17.87 12.71
N ARG A 152 -3.71 19.10 12.86
CA ARG A 152 -2.96 19.79 11.81
C ARG A 152 -1.71 19.00 11.39
N THR A 153 -0.92 18.50 12.35
CA THR A 153 0.27 17.68 12.06
C THR A 153 -0.09 16.40 11.33
N ALA A 154 -1.13 15.68 11.78
CA ALA A 154 -1.58 14.45 11.14
C ALA A 154 -2.06 14.70 9.70
N GLN A 155 -2.84 15.76 9.47
CA GLN A 155 -3.32 16.13 8.14
C GLN A 155 -2.18 16.52 7.20
N THR A 156 -1.20 17.31 7.67
CA THR A 156 -0.03 17.68 6.86
C THR A 156 0.82 16.46 6.50
N ALA A 157 1.03 15.53 7.44
CA ALA A 157 1.75 14.29 7.18
C ALA A 157 1.03 13.43 6.13
N PHE A 158 -0.30 13.29 6.24
CA PHE A 158 -1.12 12.58 5.27
C PHE A 158 -1.04 13.22 3.88
N ALA A 159 -1.33 14.52 3.76
CA ALA A 159 -1.34 15.25 2.49
C ALA A 159 0.01 15.18 1.78
N THR A 160 1.13 15.28 2.52
CA THR A 160 2.47 15.14 1.96
C THR A 160 2.68 13.78 1.31
N LYS A 161 2.20 12.70 1.95
CA LYS A 161 2.29 11.35 1.41
C LYS A 161 1.30 11.10 0.27
N GLN A 162 0.11 11.70 0.33
CA GLN A 162 -0.91 11.56 -0.72
C GLN A 162 -0.41 12.16 -2.04
N VAL A 163 0.29 13.30 -2.00
CA VAL A 163 0.94 13.87 -3.19
C VAL A 163 1.96 12.90 -3.78
N ALA A 164 2.83 12.32 -2.96
CA ALA A 164 3.82 11.35 -3.44
C ALA A 164 3.17 10.09 -4.06
N TYR A 165 2.03 9.65 -3.52
CA TYR A 165 1.23 8.56 -4.10
C TYR A 165 0.64 8.94 -5.46
N LEU A 166 0.02 10.11 -5.56
CA LEU A 166 -0.57 10.59 -6.81
C LEU A 166 0.49 10.83 -7.89
N GLU A 167 1.67 11.35 -7.54
CA GLU A 167 2.80 11.46 -8.47
C GLU A 167 3.31 10.10 -8.94
N ALA A 168 3.30 9.08 -8.07
CA ALA A 168 3.65 7.72 -8.43
C ALA A 168 2.60 7.07 -9.37
N LEU A 169 1.32 7.39 -9.19
CA LEU A 169 0.25 6.97 -10.10
C LEU A 169 0.29 7.70 -11.44
N ALA A 170 0.51 9.02 -11.43
CA ALA A 170 0.51 9.86 -12.62
C ALA A 170 1.60 9.47 -13.64
N LYS A 171 2.67 8.80 -13.18
CA LYS A 171 3.77 8.35 -14.05
C LYS A 171 3.39 7.24 -15.03
N ASP A 172 2.22 6.61 -14.94
CA ASP A 172 1.77 5.64 -15.94
C ASP A 172 0.25 5.36 -15.86
N LYS A 173 -0.49 5.62 -16.96
CA LYS A 173 -1.96 5.45 -17.04
C LYS A 173 -2.42 4.02 -17.35
N THR A 174 -1.49 3.07 -17.44
CA THR A 174 -1.77 1.67 -17.82
C THR A 174 -1.33 0.65 -16.77
N LEU A 175 -1.08 1.11 -15.55
CA LEU A 175 -0.44 0.34 -14.49
C LEU A 175 -1.21 -0.94 -14.13
N GLN A 176 -0.59 -2.06 -14.47
CA GLN A 176 -1.06 -3.36 -14.01
C GLN A 176 -0.85 -3.51 -12.50
N SER A 177 -1.75 -4.26 -11.86
CA SER A 177 -1.58 -4.63 -10.46
C SER A 177 -0.37 -5.56 -10.28
N ALA A 178 0.24 -5.52 -9.09
CA ALA A 178 1.37 -6.39 -8.77
C ALA A 178 1.04 -7.89 -8.93
N SER A 179 -0.23 -8.28 -8.71
CA SER A 179 -0.71 -9.65 -8.91
C SER A 179 -0.75 -10.06 -10.38
N VAL A 180 -1.19 -9.17 -11.27
CA VAL A 180 -1.20 -9.40 -12.72
C VAL A 180 0.23 -9.50 -13.25
N LEU A 181 1.11 -8.58 -12.82
CA LEU A 181 2.53 -8.58 -13.18
C LEU A 181 3.26 -9.83 -12.68
N LYS A 182 2.98 -10.28 -11.45
CA LYS A 182 3.50 -11.54 -10.90
C LYS A 182 3.15 -12.71 -11.82
N LEU A 183 1.90 -12.82 -12.27
CA LEU A 183 1.47 -13.90 -13.15
C LEU A 183 2.16 -13.83 -14.52
N ALA A 184 2.32 -12.61 -15.05
CA ALA A 184 3.02 -12.38 -16.30
C ALA A 184 4.51 -12.80 -16.22
N LEU A 185 5.21 -12.41 -15.14
CA LEU A 185 6.59 -12.83 -14.89
C LEU A 185 6.73 -14.34 -14.73
N LEU A 186 5.87 -14.98 -13.93
CA LEU A 186 5.86 -16.43 -13.78
C LEU A 186 5.70 -17.14 -15.13
N THR A 187 4.83 -16.61 -15.99
CA THR A 187 4.63 -17.13 -17.34
C THR A 187 5.89 -16.97 -18.18
N THR A 188 6.48 -15.76 -18.23
CA THR A 188 7.72 -15.50 -18.99
C THR A 188 8.86 -16.41 -18.51
N ILE A 189 9.06 -16.55 -17.20
CA ILE A 189 10.11 -17.41 -16.63
C ILE A 189 9.84 -18.88 -16.97
N ASN A 190 8.67 -19.42 -16.63
CA ASN A 190 8.42 -20.85 -16.72
C ASN A 190 8.19 -21.33 -18.15
N THR A 191 7.45 -20.58 -18.96
CA THR A 191 6.99 -21.06 -20.27
C THR A 191 7.84 -20.57 -21.43
N LYS A 192 8.54 -19.43 -21.29
CA LYS A 192 9.43 -18.92 -22.33
C LYS A 192 10.89 -19.23 -22.01
N LEU A 193 11.40 -18.67 -20.91
CA LEU A 193 12.83 -18.77 -20.58
C LEU A 193 13.27 -20.20 -20.24
N ILE A 194 12.66 -20.82 -19.23
CA ILE A 194 13.08 -22.15 -18.76
C ILE A 194 12.93 -23.20 -19.87
N ARG A 195 11.81 -23.18 -20.60
CA ARG A 195 11.60 -24.10 -21.74
C ARG A 195 12.65 -23.90 -22.84
N TYR A 196 12.98 -22.66 -23.18
CA TYR A 196 13.99 -22.37 -24.18
C TYR A 196 15.37 -22.87 -23.73
N LEU A 197 15.79 -22.55 -22.51
CA LEU A 197 17.07 -22.98 -21.96
C LEU A 197 17.17 -24.51 -21.79
N ASP A 198 16.07 -25.19 -21.45
CA ASP A 198 16.05 -26.65 -21.36
C ASP A 198 16.31 -27.33 -22.71
N VAL A 199 15.87 -26.72 -23.82
CA VAL A 199 16.17 -27.23 -25.16
C VAL A 199 17.57 -26.81 -25.61
N MET A 200 17.90 -25.53 -25.45
CA MET A 200 19.12 -24.97 -26.05
C MET A 200 20.41 -25.45 -25.38
N LYS A 201 20.35 -25.86 -24.10
CA LYS A 201 21.51 -26.49 -23.44
C LYS A 201 21.89 -27.85 -24.05
N ASP A 202 20.94 -28.54 -24.68
CA ASP A 202 21.20 -29.82 -25.35
C ASP A 202 21.63 -29.60 -26.81
N VAL A 203 21.18 -28.49 -27.43
CA VAL A 203 21.56 -28.09 -28.79
C VAL A 203 22.99 -27.53 -28.86
N ASP A 204 23.35 -26.66 -27.92
CA ASP A 204 24.68 -26.04 -27.85
C ASP A 204 25.08 -25.81 -26.39
N ALA A 205 25.57 -26.89 -25.76
CA ALA A 205 25.99 -26.86 -24.37
C ALA A 205 27.09 -25.82 -24.11
N ALA A 206 28.02 -25.63 -25.05
CA ALA A 206 29.12 -24.67 -24.90
C ALA A 206 28.61 -23.22 -24.76
N LYS A 207 27.48 -22.90 -25.42
CA LYS A 207 26.87 -21.57 -25.33
C LYS A 207 25.89 -21.42 -24.17
N TYR A 208 25.07 -22.43 -23.87
CA TYR A 208 23.90 -22.27 -22.99
C TYR A 208 24.00 -22.95 -21.62
N ALA A 209 24.94 -23.88 -21.40
CA ALA A 209 24.97 -24.68 -20.17
C ALA A 209 25.18 -23.82 -18.91
N ASP A 210 26.11 -22.87 -18.97
CA ASP A 210 26.44 -22.00 -17.84
C ASP A 210 25.26 -21.12 -17.41
N PHE A 211 24.55 -20.53 -18.38
CA PHE A 211 23.38 -19.70 -18.07
C PHE A 211 22.19 -20.53 -17.60
N SER A 212 21.96 -21.69 -18.23
CA SER A 212 20.91 -22.62 -17.82
C SER A 212 21.12 -23.10 -16.38
N THR A 213 22.36 -23.43 -16.01
CA THR A 213 22.71 -23.84 -14.64
C THR A 213 22.48 -22.72 -13.64
N ALA A 214 22.88 -21.49 -13.97
CA ALA A 214 22.70 -20.34 -13.09
C ALA A 214 21.21 -20.00 -12.89
N VAL A 215 20.39 -20.05 -13.95
CA VAL A 215 18.93 -19.88 -13.85
C VAL A 215 18.29 -21.00 -13.04
N ALA A 216 18.70 -22.25 -13.26
CA ALA A 216 18.20 -23.39 -12.48
C ALA A 216 18.46 -23.22 -10.98
N GLN A 217 19.67 -22.77 -10.63
CA GLN A 217 20.05 -22.53 -9.24
C GLN A 217 19.19 -21.43 -8.60
N ALA A 218 19.02 -20.27 -9.26
CA ALA A 218 18.17 -19.20 -8.74
C ALA A 218 16.72 -19.66 -8.49
N VAL A 219 16.17 -20.47 -9.41
CA VAL A 219 14.83 -21.05 -9.25
C VAL A 219 14.76 -22.05 -8.10
N ASP A 220 15.76 -22.92 -7.97
CA ASP A 220 15.83 -23.93 -6.92
C ASP A 220 15.96 -23.32 -5.52
N GLU A 221 16.81 -22.29 -5.37
CA GLU A 221 16.97 -21.54 -4.13
C GLU A 221 15.64 -20.88 -3.71
N GLN A 222 14.95 -20.21 -4.64
CA GLN A 222 13.67 -19.59 -4.34
C GLN A 222 12.58 -20.62 -4.00
N ASN A 223 12.56 -21.76 -4.69
CA ASN A 223 11.62 -22.84 -4.39
C ASN A 223 11.88 -23.45 -3.01
N ALA A 224 13.13 -23.55 -2.58
CA ALA A 224 13.49 -24.01 -1.24
C ALA A 224 12.97 -23.07 -0.15
N VAL A 225 13.05 -21.74 -0.36
CA VAL A 225 12.48 -20.74 0.55
C VAL A 225 10.97 -20.94 0.72
N ILE A 226 10.25 -21.22 -0.38
CA ILE A 226 8.80 -21.44 -0.36
C ILE A 226 8.43 -22.71 0.41
N ALA A 227 9.20 -23.79 0.19
CA ALA A 227 9.00 -25.04 0.92
C ALA A 227 9.21 -24.83 2.43
N MET A 228 10.28 -24.14 2.83
CA MET A 228 10.55 -23.82 4.24
C MET A 228 9.39 -23.03 4.87
N ARG A 229 8.88 -22.02 4.16
CA ARG A 229 7.70 -21.26 4.62
C ARG A 229 6.49 -22.16 4.87
N HIS A 230 6.20 -23.09 3.96
CA HIS A 230 5.06 -24.00 4.11
C HIS A 230 5.21 -24.88 5.36
N THR A 231 6.41 -25.41 5.61
CA THR A 231 6.68 -26.22 6.81
C THR A 231 6.55 -25.44 8.12
N LEU A 232 6.95 -24.17 8.13
CA LEU A 232 6.80 -23.28 9.29
C LEU A 232 5.32 -22.95 9.54
N ASP A 233 4.55 -22.68 8.49
CA ASP A 233 3.12 -22.38 8.60
C ASP A 233 2.33 -23.61 9.10
N GLU A 234 2.71 -24.82 8.68
CA GLU A 234 2.14 -26.08 9.21
C GLU A 234 2.46 -26.31 10.69
N LYS A 235 3.70 -26.03 11.12
CA LYS A 235 4.07 -26.11 12.54
C LYS A 235 3.27 -25.14 13.40
N LYS A 236 3.13 -23.87 12.96
CA LYS A 236 2.32 -22.87 13.66
C LYS A 236 0.84 -23.24 13.75
N LYS A 237 0.28 -23.89 12.73
CA LYS A 237 -1.10 -24.40 12.78
C LYS A 237 -1.27 -25.54 13.78
N LYS A 238 -0.30 -26.46 13.87
CA LYS A 238 -0.32 -27.58 14.84
C LYS A 238 -0.14 -27.11 16.28
N GLU A 239 0.60 -26.03 16.50
CA GLU A 239 0.78 -25.43 17.84
C GLU A 239 -0.37 -24.49 18.24
N GLY A 240 -1.10 -23.93 17.27
CA GLY A 240 -2.21 -22.98 17.49
C GLY A 240 -3.60 -23.59 17.71
N ASP A 241 -3.77 -24.91 17.53
CA ASP A 241 -5.06 -25.60 17.72
C ASP A 241 -5.40 -25.87 19.22
N GLY A 242 -4.59 -25.35 20.14
CA GLY A 242 -4.79 -25.47 21.60
C GLY A 242 -5.58 -24.34 22.28
N ASP A 243 -5.90 -23.23 21.61
CA ASP A 243 -6.62 -22.11 22.22
C ASP A 243 -7.62 -21.46 21.24
N GLY A 244 -8.65 -22.24 20.92
CA GLY A 244 -9.78 -21.78 20.12
C GLY A 244 -10.80 -21.04 20.98
N THR A 245 -11.08 -19.78 20.61
CA THR A 245 -12.42 -19.15 20.49
C THR A 245 -12.47 -17.73 21.07
N LYS A 246 -11.95 -16.71 20.34
CA LYS A 246 -12.43 -15.31 20.51
C LYS A 246 -12.10 -14.32 19.38
N LYS A 247 -11.18 -14.60 18.47
CA LYS A 247 -10.64 -13.56 17.55
C LYS A 247 -11.35 -13.38 16.20
N LYS A 248 -12.45 -14.09 15.93
CA LYS A 248 -13.07 -14.10 14.59
C LYS A 248 -14.02 -12.92 14.30
N LYS A 249 -14.50 -12.20 15.32
CA LYS A 249 -15.54 -11.15 15.14
C LYS A 249 -15.00 -9.75 14.82
N SER A 250 -13.71 -9.48 15.02
CA SER A 250 -13.13 -8.13 14.83
C SER A 250 -12.64 -7.88 13.40
N LYS A 251 -12.28 -8.93 12.66
CA LYS A 251 -11.58 -8.81 11.36
C LYS A 251 -12.49 -8.61 10.14
N GLU A 252 -13.80 -8.81 10.31
CA GLU A 252 -14.79 -8.72 9.24
C GLU A 252 -15.26 -7.27 9.02
N LYS A 253 -15.29 -6.45 10.09
CA LYS A 253 -15.68 -5.03 10.00
C LYS A 253 -14.62 -4.13 9.34
N ASP A 254 -13.32 -4.43 9.51
CA ASP A 254 -12.25 -3.65 8.88
C ASP A 254 -12.17 -3.87 7.36
N LYS A 255 -12.51 -5.07 6.87
CA LYS A 255 -12.48 -5.38 5.43
C LYS A 255 -13.56 -4.65 4.64
N ASP A 256 -14.75 -4.47 5.21
CA ASP A 256 -15.84 -3.75 4.55
C ASP A 256 -15.62 -2.23 4.52
N LYS A 257 -14.94 -1.66 5.54
CA LYS A 257 -14.52 -0.25 5.51
C LYS A 257 -13.41 -0.03 4.46
N LYS A 258 -12.46 -0.97 4.36
CA LYS A 258 -11.34 -0.97 3.41
C LYS A 258 -11.78 -0.99 1.94
N LYS A 259 -12.80 -1.79 1.59
CA LYS A 259 -13.28 -1.92 0.21
C LYS A 259 -14.14 -0.74 -0.28
N LYS A 260 -14.61 0.12 0.63
CA LYS A 260 -15.44 1.29 0.32
C LYS A 260 -14.59 2.53 0.04
N LYS A 261 -13.58 2.84 0.86
CA LYS A 261 -12.68 3.99 0.62
C LYS A 261 -11.89 3.87 -0.70
N GLU A 262 -11.49 2.67 -1.13
CA GLU A 262 -10.75 2.46 -2.41
C GLU A 262 -11.61 2.55 -3.68
N LYS A 263 -12.93 2.35 -3.61
CA LYS A 263 -13.81 2.34 -4.80
C LYS A 263 -14.31 3.73 -5.20
N ASP A 264 -14.36 4.64 -4.25
CA ASP A 264 -14.90 5.99 -4.46
C ASP A 264 -13.80 6.98 -4.94
N ASP A 265 -12.57 6.48 -5.12
CA ASP A 265 -11.39 7.20 -5.65
C ASP A 265 -11.20 6.98 -7.18
N GLU A 266 -12.04 6.11 -7.79
CA GLU A 266 -12.25 6.07 -9.25
C GLU A 266 -13.27 7.15 -9.62
N GLY A 267 -12.75 8.31 -10.01
CA GLY A 267 -13.48 9.57 -10.18
C GLY A 267 -14.89 9.47 -10.78
N ASP A 268 -15.83 10.11 -10.08
CA ASP A 268 -17.11 10.52 -10.65
C ASP A 268 -16.84 11.42 -11.87
N ASP A 269 -17.23 10.92 -13.04
CA ASP A 269 -17.27 11.65 -14.30
C ASP A 269 -18.27 12.81 -14.15
N ILE A 270 -17.75 14.00 -13.91
CA ILE A 270 -18.53 15.24 -13.93
C ILE A 270 -18.88 15.54 -15.38
N THR A 271 -19.97 14.97 -15.88
CA THR A 271 -20.60 15.44 -17.11
C THR A 271 -21.12 16.86 -16.88
N LEU A 272 -20.38 17.85 -17.37
CA LEU A 272 -20.85 19.23 -17.45
C LEU A 272 -22.04 19.32 -18.45
N PRO A 273 -23.17 19.96 -18.08
CA PRO A 273 -24.24 20.21 -19.02
C PRO A 273 -23.78 21.24 -20.05
N THR A 274 -23.89 20.86 -21.33
CA THR A 274 -23.77 21.79 -22.46
C THR A 274 -24.97 22.73 -22.47
N GLU A 275 -24.72 24.03 -22.34
CA GLU A 275 -25.56 25.09 -22.91
C GLU A 275 -25.03 25.49 -24.30
#